data_AF-A0A3D5FFJ0-F1
#
_entry.id   AF-A0A3D5FFJ0-F1
#
_cell.length_a   1.000
_cell.length_b   1.000
_cell.length_c   1.000
_cell.angle_alpha   90.00
_cell.angle_beta   90.00
_cell.angle_gamma   90.00
#
_symmetry.space_group_name_H-M   'P 1'
#
loop_
_entity.id
_entity.type
_entity.pdbx_description
1 polymer ?
#
loop_
_entity_poly.entity_id
_entity_poly.type
_entity_poly.pdbx_seq_one_letter_code
_entity_poly.pdbx_strand_id
1 'polypeptide(L)'
;MEEEDDLDELLLGSISSGNKDDYWFTPERVDRIKAVHDYVSDLYGVGQVLSLASLIRVGEEINQGEFDAFELALVNKRMPDTLKQTMIAPFVSIDDNEARISLRIRDSLTDLRRNELLQNIQDGLTSELGLAANSFEVTGLLVLYNNMLQSLFSSQIQTLGVVMLGIALMLMVLFRSVVLALIGIVPN
;
A
#
# COMPACT_ATOMS: atom_id res chain seq x y z
N MET A 1 14.07 30.59 -29.92
CA MET A 1 12.69 31.09 -30.08
C MET A 1 11.99 30.33 -31.21
N GLU A 2 12.47 30.32 -32.46
CA GLU A 2 11.84 29.50 -33.52
C GLU A 2 11.95 27.97 -33.26
N GLU A 3 13.04 27.48 -32.66
CA GLU A 3 13.17 26.05 -32.32
C GLU A 3 12.29 25.59 -31.14
N GLU A 4 11.85 26.48 -30.25
CA GLU A 4 10.92 26.10 -29.16
C GLU A 4 9.49 25.97 -29.70
N ASP A 5 9.06 26.91 -30.55
CA ASP A 5 7.72 26.93 -31.15
C ASP A 5 7.50 25.73 -32.10
N ASP A 6 8.51 25.36 -32.91
CA ASP A 6 8.44 24.19 -33.81
C ASP A 6 8.36 22.87 -33.03
N LEU A 7 8.97 22.79 -31.85
CA LEU A 7 8.94 21.60 -30.99
C LEU A 7 7.64 21.50 -30.19
N ASP A 8 7.11 22.61 -29.72
CA ASP A 8 5.79 22.68 -29.08
C ASP A 8 4.67 22.33 -30.06
N GLU A 9 4.75 22.76 -31.33
CA GLU A 9 3.80 22.36 -32.37
C GLU A 9 3.90 20.86 -32.71
N LEU A 10 5.10 20.29 -32.71
CA LEU A 10 5.33 18.86 -32.95
C LEU A 10 4.87 17.99 -31.76
N LEU A 11 4.95 18.52 -30.54
CA LEU A 11 4.45 17.89 -29.31
C LEU A 11 2.93 18.00 -29.22
N LEU A 12 2.34 19.18 -29.39
CA LEU A 12 0.88 19.39 -29.44
C LEU A 12 0.22 18.64 -30.60
N GLY A 13 0.89 18.57 -31.74
CA GLY A 13 0.50 17.73 -32.88
C GLY A 13 0.48 16.23 -32.55
N SER A 14 1.40 15.77 -31.70
CA SER A 14 1.41 14.37 -31.21
C SER A 14 0.43 14.11 -30.06
N ILE A 15 0.16 15.11 -29.22
CA ILE A 15 -0.89 15.09 -28.17
C ILE A 15 -2.29 14.93 -28.82
N SER A 16 -2.47 15.39 -30.06
CA SER A 16 -3.68 15.11 -30.84
C SER A 16 -3.87 13.62 -31.20
N SER A 17 -2.81 12.82 -31.15
CA SER A 17 -2.87 11.37 -31.27
C SER A 17 -3.09 10.80 -29.87
N GLY A 18 -4.36 10.74 -29.42
CA GLY A 18 -4.76 10.41 -28.05
C GLY A 18 -4.36 9.02 -27.53
N ASN A 19 -3.07 8.76 -27.37
CA ASN A 19 -2.53 7.54 -26.79
C ASN A 19 -2.44 7.73 -25.27
N LYS A 20 -3.08 6.84 -24.50
CA LYS A 20 -3.21 6.96 -23.03
C LYS A 20 -1.86 7.04 -22.33
N ASP A 21 -0.83 6.44 -22.91
CA ASP A 21 0.54 6.41 -22.41
C ASP A 21 1.16 7.80 -22.25
N ASP A 22 0.79 8.75 -23.10
CA ASP A 22 1.39 10.10 -23.11
C ASP A 22 0.84 10.98 -21.98
N TYR A 23 -0.34 10.64 -21.42
CA TYR A 23 -0.99 11.41 -20.37
C TYR A 23 -0.88 10.80 -18.97
N TRP A 24 -0.33 9.59 -18.86
CA TRP A 24 -0.26 8.91 -17.57
C TRP A 24 0.84 9.47 -16.66
N PHE A 25 1.94 9.95 -17.25
CA PHE A 25 3.13 10.45 -16.53
C PHE A 25 3.05 11.96 -16.27
N THR A 26 2.15 12.37 -15.36
CA THR A 26 2.08 13.76 -14.90
C THR A 26 2.89 13.98 -13.62
N PRO A 27 3.43 15.19 -13.37
CA PRO A 27 4.15 15.51 -12.14
C PRO A 27 3.34 15.18 -10.89
N GLU A 28 2.06 15.56 -10.86
CA GLU A 28 1.17 15.31 -9.72
C GLU A 28 1.07 13.80 -9.36
N ARG A 29 0.98 12.94 -10.38
CA ARG A 29 0.94 11.48 -10.17
C ARG A 29 2.27 10.96 -9.67
N VAL A 30 3.37 11.43 -10.25
CA VAL A 30 4.73 11.06 -9.84
C VAL A 30 4.99 11.49 -8.39
N ASP A 31 4.65 12.72 -8.04
CA ASP A 31 4.83 13.28 -6.69
C ASP A 31 3.99 12.52 -5.67
N ARG A 32 2.76 12.15 -6.02
CA ARG A 32 1.91 11.29 -5.18
C ARG A 32 2.54 9.92 -4.95
N ILE A 33 3.12 9.31 -5.99
CA ILE A 33 3.84 8.02 -5.86
C ILE A 33 5.10 8.19 -4.99
N LYS A 34 5.87 9.26 -5.18
CA LYS A 34 7.04 9.59 -4.35
C LYS A 34 6.65 9.76 -2.87
N ALA A 35 5.60 10.52 -2.59
CA ALA A 35 5.11 10.75 -1.24
C ALA A 35 4.67 9.45 -0.54
N VAL A 36 3.93 8.58 -1.24
CA VAL A 36 3.56 7.27 -0.70
C VAL A 36 4.79 6.39 -0.49
N HIS A 37 5.72 6.38 -1.45
CA HIS A 37 6.96 5.61 -1.36
C HIS A 37 7.78 5.99 -0.12
N ASP A 38 7.95 7.28 0.12
CA ASP A 38 8.72 7.79 1.25
C ASP A 38 8.05 7.48 2.57
N TYR A 39 6.75 7.75 2.65
CA TYR A 39 5.96 7.44 3.84
C TYR A 39 6.13 5.98 4.27
N VAL A 40 5.92 5.03 3.35
CA VAL A 40 6.02 3.62 3.70
C VAL A 40 7.45 3.16 3.93
N SER A 41 8.45 3.81 3.32
CA SER A 41 9.86 3.51 3.53
C SER A 41 10.32 3.85 4.95
N ASP A 42 9.70 4.86 5.57
CA ASP A 42 10.06 5.32 6.91
C ASP A 42 9.40 4.51 8.04
N LEU A 43 8.44 3.63 7.73
CA LEU A 43 7.74 2.82 8.71
C LEU A 43 8.62 1.72 9.32
N TYR A 44 8.52 1.56 10.65
CA TYR A 44 9.22 0.49 11.37
C TYR A 44 8.83 -0.89 10.83
N GLY A 45 9.84 -1.70 10.52
CA GLY A 45 9.67 -3.06 9.99
C GLY A 45 9.57 -3.14 8.47
N VAL A 46 9.46 -2.00 7.77
CA VAL A 46 9.67 -1.95 6.32
C VAL A 46 11.17 -1.98 6.04
N GLY A 47 11.57 -2.76 5.03
CA GLY A 47 12.96 -2.98 4.66
C GLY A 47 13.30 -2.27 3.35
N GLN A 48 12.75 -2.77 2.24
CA GLN A 48 12.98 -2.20 0.90
C GLN A 48 11.65 -1.85 0.27
N VAL A 49 11.59 -0.69 -0.37
CA VAL A 49 10.43 -0.23 -1.13
C VAL A 49 10.85 -0.08 -2.59
N LEU A 50 10.05 -0.62 -3.50
CA LEU A 50 10.28 -0.53 -4.94
C LEU A 50 9.02 0.01 -5.61
N SER A 51 9.17 1.02 -6.46
CA SER A 51 8.09 1.64 -7.20
C SER A 51 8.63 2.44 -8.39
N LEU A 52 7.73 3.08 -9.14
CA LEU A 52 8.12 4.06 -10.16
C LEU A 52 9.02 5.17 -9.60
N ALA A 53 8.81 5.62 -8.36
CA ALA A 53 9.65 6.65 -7.72
C ALA A 53 11.12 6.21 -7.62
N SER A 54 11.40 4.92 -7.43
CA SER A 54 12.76 4.39 -7.39
C SER A 54 13.48 4.55 -8.72
N LEU A 55 12.77 4.35 -9.83
CA LEU A 55 13.32 4.50 -11.18
C LEU A 55 13.57 5.96 -11.52
N ILE A 56 12.60 6.81 -11.18
CA ILE A 56 12.67 8.25 -11.41
C ILE A 56 13.87 8.83 -10.64
N ARG A 57 14.05 8.48 -9.36
CA ARG A 57 15.17 8.94 -8.54
C ARG A 57 16.54 8.55 -9.08
N VAL A 58 16.68 7.34 -9.62
CA VAL A 58 17.94 6.93 -10.28
C VAL A 58 18.21 7.79 -11.51
N GLY A 59 17.17 8.12 -12.29
CA GLY A 59 17.31 9.04 -13.41
C GLY A 59 17.65 10.47 -12.97
N GLU A 60 17.02 10.97 -11.91
CA GLU A 60 17.28 12.29 -11.32
C GLU A 60 18.71 12.41 -10.77
N GLU A 61 19.23 11.34 -10.14
CA GLU A 61 20.61 11.26 -9.67
C GLU A 61 21.60 11.35 -10.84
N ILE A 62 21.29 10.74 -11.98
CA ILE A 62 22.09 10.83 -13.21
C ILE A 62 21.98 12.24 -13.82
N ASN A 63 20.79 12.84 -13.81
CA ASN A 63 20.53 14.18 -14.35
C ASN A 63 21.10 15.30 -13.45
N GLN A 64 21.47 14.99 -12.21
CA GLN A 64 21.89 15.95 -11.18
C GLN A 64 20.79 16.98 -10.86
N GLY A 65 19.52 16.57 -10.95
CA GLY A 65 18.34 17.42 -10.75
C GLY A 65 17.04 16.63 -10.82
N GLU A 66 15.98 17.16 -10.23
CA GLU A 66 14.63 16.59 -10.34
C GLU A 66 14.10 16.74 -11.76
N PHE A 67 13.35 15.74 -12.23
CA PHE A 67 12.75 15.84 -13.56
C PHE A 67 11.52 16.73 -13.53
N ASP A 68 11.46 17.70 -14.44
CA ASP A 68 10.24 18.47 -14.64
C ASP A 68 9.18 17.67 -15.45
N ALA A 69 7.99 18.26 -15.61
CA ALA A 69 6.89 17.63 -16.35
C ALA A 69 7.27 17.27 -17.80
N PHE A 70 8.06 18.13 -18.43
CA PHE A 70 8.47 18.00 -19.83
C PHE A 70 9.53 16.91 -19.98
N GLU A 71 10.52 16.88 -19.10
CA GLU A 71 11.57 15.87 -19.04
C GLU A 71 10.98 14.48 -18.79
N LEU A 72 10.02 14.36 -17.85
CA LEU A 72 9.31 13.10 -17.60
C LEU A 72 8.57 12.60 -18.85
N ALA A 73 7.86 13.49 -19.56
CA ALA A 73 7.15 13.16 -20.79
C ALA A 73 8.13 12.76 -21.92
N LEU A 74 9.23 13.47 -22.06
CA LEU A 74 10.26 13.18 -23.06
C LEU A 74 10.95 11.84 -22.79
N VAL A 75 11.31 11.55 -21.54
CA VAL A 75 11.90 10.27 -21.12
C VAL A 75 10.93 9.13 -21.44
N ASN A 76 9.66 9.26 -21.08
CA ASN A 76 8.66 8.24 -21.41
C ASN A 76 8.52 8.06 -22.93
N LYS A 77 8.46 9.14 -23.72
CA LYS A 77 8.29 9.07 -25.17
C LYS A 77 9.51 8.46 -25.89
N ARG A 78 10.72 8.74 -25.40
CA ARG A 78 11.98 8.25 -26.00
C ARG A 78 12.37 6.85 -25.50
N MET A 79 11.77 6.38 -24.41
CA MET A 79 12.05 5.06 -23.87
C MET A 79 11.55 3.96 -24.82
N PRO A 80 12.41 3.01 -25.23
CA PRO A 80 11.99 1.87 -26.05
C PRO A 80 10.92 1.03 -25.33
N ASP A 81 9.96 0.49 -26.07
CA ASP A 81 8.86 -0.29 -25.49
C ASP A 81 9.34 -1.49 -24.67
N THR A 82 10.43 -2.14 -25.09
CA THR A 82 11.06 -3.24 -24.34
C THR A 82 11.54 -2.80 -22.96
N LEU A 83 12.04 -1.57 -22.84
CA LEU A 83 12.51 -1.00 -21.58
C LEU A 83 11.32 -0.57 -20.71
N LYS A 84 10.27 0.03 -21.31
CA LYS A 84 9.01 0.32 -20.60
C LYS A 84 8.41 -0.95 -19.98
N GLN A 85 8.37 -2.03 -20.75
CA GLN A 85 7.79 -3.29 -20.32
C GLN A 85 8.59 -3.97 -19.19
N THR A 86 9.90 -3.75 -19.15
CA THR A 86 10.78 -4.34 -18.12
C THR A 86 10.88 -3.46 -16.87
N MET A 87 10.93 -2.14 -17.05
CA MET A 87 11.22 -1.19 -15.97
C MET A 87 9.95 -0.57 -15.42
N ILE A 88 9.00 -0.13 -16.26
CA ILE A 88 7.82 0.63 -15.84
C ILE A 88 6.63 -0.28 -15.54
N ALA A 89 6.31 -1.21 -16.44
CA ALA A 89 5.12 -2.06 -16.34
C ALA A 89 4.98 -2.86 -15.02
N PRO A 90 6.07 -3.27 -14.32
CA PRO A 90 5.93 -3.88 -13.00
C PRO A 90 5.32 -2.98 -11.93
N PHE A 91 5.40 -1.65 -12.12
CA PHE A 91 4.99 -0.64 -11.14
C PHE A 91 3.81 0.22 -11.61
N VAL A 92 3.43 0.14 -12.89
CA VAL A 92 2.37 0.99 -13.47
C VAL A 92 1.54 0.18 -14.44
N SER A 93 0.22 0.20 -14.25
CA SER A 93 -0.77 -0.21 -15.26
C SER A 93 -1.42 1.04 -15.83
N ILE A 94 -1.14 1.35 -17.09
CA ILE A 94 -1.74 2.50 -17.79
C ILE A 94 -3.20 2.18 -18.14
N ASP A 95 -3.50 0.93 -18.50
CA ASP A 95 -4.84 0.46 -18.86
C ASP A 95 -5.81 0.56 -17.67
N ASP A 96 -5.36 0.15 -16.49
CA ASP A 96 -6.15 0.19 -15.25
C ASP A 96 -6.01 1.52 -14.49
N ASN A 97 -5.10 2.39 -14.94
CA ASN A 97 -4.74 3.64 -14.27
C ASN A 97 -4.28 3.43 -12.80
N GLU A 98 -3.44 2.43 -12.58
CA GLU A 98 -2.95 2.01 -11.27
C GLU A 98 -1.43 2.13 -11.16
N ALA A 99 -0.96 2.46 -9.95
CA ALA A 99 0.45 2.39 -9.59
C ALA A 99 0.65 1.38 -8.47
N ARG A 100 1.66 0.53 -8.60
CA ARG A 100 2.03 -0.50 -7.64
C ARG A 100 3.32 -0.12 -6.91
N ILE A 101 3.24 -0.16 -5.59
CA ILE A 101 4.38 0.02 -4.69
C ILE A 101 4.59 -1.31 -3.97
N SER A 102 5.80 -1.87 -4.10
CA SER A 102 6.17 -3.16 -3.52
C SER A 102 7.02 -2.94 -2.28
N LEU A 103 6.60 -3.55 -1.16
CA LEU A 103 7.29 -3.43 0.12
C LEU A 103 7.86 -4.79 0.53
N ARG A 104 9.09 -4.79 1.01
CA ARG A 104 9.74 -5.95 1.64
C ARG A 104 9.76 -5.74 3.15
N ILE A 105 9.03 -6.57 3.88
CA ILE A 105 8.91 -6.48 5.33
C ILE A 105 10.01 -7.31 6.01
N ARG A 106 10.61 -6.77 7.07
CA ARG A 106 11.64 -7.45 7.87
C ARG A 106 10.97 -8.34 8.93
N ASP A 107 10.37 -9.43 8.47
CA ASP A 107 9.57 -10.34 9.32
C ASP A 107 10.38 -11.10 10.39
N SER A 108 11.71 -11.03 10.31
CA SER A 108 12.64 -11.58 11.33
C SER A 108 12.74 -10.73 12.60
N LEU A 109 12.14 -9.54 12.62
CA LEU A 109 12.11 -8.68 13.81
C LEU A 109 11.19 -9.30 14.88
N THR A 110 11.75 -9.53 16.06
CA THR A 110 11.08 -10.22 17.16
C THR A 110 9.88 -9.45 17.74
N ASP A 111 9.87 -8.14 17.57
CA ASP A 111 8.89 -7.19 18.09
C ASP A 111 7.94 -6.64 17.01
N LEU A 112 8.00 -7.16 15.77
CA LEU A 112 7.14 -6.68 14.69
C LEU A 112 5.67 -7.00 14.95
N ARG A 113 4.91 -5.97 15.30
CA ARG A 113 3.45 -6.03 15.41
C ARG A 113 2.80 -5.86 14.04
N ARG A 114 2.63 -6.98 13.33
CA ARG A 114 2.11 -7.04 11.95
C ARG A 114 0.79 -6.29 11.76
N ASN A 115 -0.14 -6.45 12.70
CA ASN A 115 -1.41 -5.76 12.67
C ASN A 115 -1.26 -4.24 12.80
N GLU A 116 -0.35 -3.79 13.66
CA GLU A 116 -0.06 -2.36 13.85
C GLU A 116 0.62 -1.77 12.62
N LEU A 117 1.57 -2.48 12.01
CA LEU A 117 2.18 -2.05 10.75
C LEU A 117 1.13 -1.86 9.64
N LEU A 118 0.20 -2.81 9.48
CA LEU A 118 -0.87 -2.70 8.48
C LEU A 118 -1.80 -1.52 8.77
N GLN A 119 -2.13 -1.28 10.05
CA GLN A 119 -2.93 -0.12 10.46
C GLN A 119 -2.19 1.18 10.18
N ASN A 120 -0.92 1.29 10.57
CA ASN A 120 -0.10 2.48 10.31
C ASN A 120 0.00 2.79 8.81
N ILE A 121 0.17 1.78 7.96
CA ILE A 121 0.13 1.99 6.50
C ILE A 121 -1.23 2.58 6.10
N GLN A 122 -2.34 1.92 6.45
CA GLN A 122 -3.67 2.35 6.00
C GLN A 122 -4.08 3.72 6.54
N ASP A 123 -3.79 3.98 7.81
CA ASP A 123 -4.09 5.23 8.50
C ASP A 123 -3.19 6.37 7.99
N GLY A 124 -1.90 6.12 7.75
CA GLY A 124 -1.00 7.12 7.18
C GLY A 124 -1.37 7.55 5.77
N LEU A 125 -1.72 6.58 4.93
CA LEU A 125 -2.18 6.85 3.56
C LEU A 125 -3.42 7.76 3.56
N THR A 126 -4.35 7.58 4.50
CA THR A 126 -5.57 8.39 4.57
C THR A 126 -5.37 9.71 5.32
N SER A 127 -4.76 9.68 6.50
CA SER A 127 -4.67 10.83 7.41
C SER A 127 -3.49 11.76 7.12
N GLU A 128 -2.33 11.22 6.76
CA GLU A 128 -1.13 12.03 6.49
C GLU A 128 -1.05 12.46 5.02
N LEU A 129 -1.37 11.55 4.10
CA LEU A 129 -1.30 11.80 2.66
C LEU A 129 -2.64 12.21 2.03
N GLY A 130 -3.73 12.20 2.79
CA GLY A 130 -5.05 12.66 2.32
C GLY A 130 -5.67 11.77 1.23
N LEU A 131 -5.22 10.52 1.10
CA LEU A 131 -5.75 9.60 0.09
C LEU A 131 -7.16 9.15 0.50
N ALA A 132 -8.08 9.12 -0.46
CA ALA A 132 -9.40 8.54 -0.22
C ALA A 132 -9.25 7.04 0.07
N ALA A 133 -9.99 6.52 1.05
CA ALA A 133 -9.88 5.12 1.48
C ALA A 133 -10.18 4.09 0.39
N ASN A 134 -10.89 4.49 -0.68
CA ASN A 134 -11.18 3.67 -1.85
C ASN A 134 -10.19 3.85 -3.01
N SER A 135 -9.15 4.66 -2.83
CA SER A 135 -8.15 4.98 -3.87
C SER A 135 -6.87 4.15 -3.77
N PHE A 136 -6.78 3.24 -2.81
CA PHE A 136 -5.64 2.35 -2.64
C PHE A 136 -6.09 1.02 -2.02
N GLU A 137 -5.30 -0.03 -2.26
CA GLU A 137 -5.46 -1.33 -1.61
C GLU A 137 -4.13 -1.83 -1.07
N VAL A 138 -4.12 -2.30 0.18
CA VAL A 138 -2.97 -2.95 0.80
C VAL A 138 -3.17 -4.46 0.69
N THR A 139 -2.30 -5.11 -0.06
CA THR A 139 -2.41 -6.55 -0.35
C THR A 139 -1.09 -7.28 -0.09
N GLY A 140 -1.08 -8.60 -0.33
CA GLY A 140 0.11 -9.43 -0.25
C GLY A 140 0.15 -10.34 0.99
N LEU A 141 1.26 -11.04 1.14
CA LEU A 141 1.39 -12.16 2.08
C LEU A 141 1.19 -11.73 3.55
N LEU A 142 1.69 -10.56 3.93
CA LEU A 142 1.54 -10.04 5.29
C LEU A 142 0.06 -9.86 5.68
N VAL A 143 -0.75 -9.35 4.75
CA VAL A 143 -2.19 -9.13 4.96
C VAL A 143 -2.90 -10.47 5.15
N LEU A 144 -2.63 -11.44 4.28
CA LEU A 144 -3.20 -12.78 4.39
C LEU A 144 -2.84 -13.44 5.73
N TYR A 145 -1.58 -13.33 6.13
CA TYR A 145 -1.11 -13.88 7.40
C TYR A 145 -1.77 -13.20 8.61
N ASN A 146 -1.86 -11.87 8.61
CA ASN A 146 -2.55 -11.12 9.65
C ASN A 146 -4.02 -11.51 9.76
N ASN A 147 -4.73 -11.60 8.62
CA ASN A 147 -6.14 -11.97 8.59
C ASN A 147 -6.38 -13.39 9.11
N MET A 148 -5.49 -14.34 8.78
CA MET A 148 -5.53 -15.69 9.34
C MET A 148 -5.35 -15.68 10.86
N LEU A 149 -4.35 -14.97 11.39
CA LEU A 149 -4.12 -14.87 12.84
C LEU A 149 -5.33 -14.26 13.55
N GLN A 150 -5.87 -13.15 13.04
CA GLN A 150 -7.05 -12.51 13.63
C GLN A 150 -8.25 -13.46 13.63
N SER A 151 -8.51 -14.15 12.51
CA SER A 151 -9.61 -15.11 12.41
C SER A 151 -9.47 -16.25 13.42
N LEU A 152 -8.25 -16.75 13.63
CA LEU A 152 -7.97 -17.80 14.61
C LEU A 152 -8.22 -17.32 16.04
N PHE A 153 -7.68 -16.16 16.42
CA PHE A 153 -7.88 -15.61 17.77
C PHE A 153 -9.34 -15.28 18.04
N SER A 154 -10.02 -14.64 17.08
CA SER A 154 -11.44 -14.34 17.19
C SER A 154 -12.28 -15.60 17.38
N SER A 155 -12.01 -16.64 16.59
CA SER A 155 -12.73 -17.92 16.68
C SER A 155 -12.50 -18.60 18.04
N GLN A 156 -11.27 -18.56 18.56
CA GLN A 156 -10.93 -19.16 19.85
C GLN A 156 -11.60 -18.44 21.01
N ILE A 157 -11.54 -17.11 21.04
CA ILE A 157 -12.17 -16.30 22.08
C ILE A 157 -13.68 -16.49 22.05
N GLN A 158 -14.30 -16.48 20.86
CA GLN A 158 -15.73 -16.71 20.72
C GLN A 158 -16.14 -18.10 21.21
N THR A 159 -15.39 -19.15 20.83
CA THR A 159 -15.66 -20.52 21.26
C THR A 159 -15.54 -20.65 22.77
N LEU A 160 -14.45 -20.13 23.36
CA LEU A 160 -14.24 -20.16 24.81
C LEU A 160 -15.34 -19.39 25.54
N GLY A 161 -15.76 -18.23 25.04
CA GLY A 161 -16.86 -17.45 25.59
C GLY A 161 -18.19 -18.21 25.59
N VAL A 162 -18.53 -18.87 24.48
CA VAL A 162 -19.76 -19.68 24.37
C VAL A 162 -19.73 -20.88 25.32
N VAL A 163 -18.59 -21.59 25.40
CA VAL A 163 -18.42 -22.73 26.31
C VAL A 163 -18.52 -22.29 27.77
N MET A 164 -17.82 -21.21 28.15
CA MET A 164 -17.88 -20.66 29.50
C MET A 164 -19.29 -20.20 29.86
N LEU A 165 -20.01 -19.57 28.93
CA LEU A 165 -21.41 -19.18 29.14
C LEU A 165 -22.32 -20.41 29.31
N GLY A 166 -22.11 -21.46 28.52
CA GLY A 166 -22.84 -22.73 28.65
C GLY A 166 -22.63 -23.39 30.02
N ILE A 167 -21.38 -23.45 30.49
CA ILE A 167 -21.05 -23.98 31.83
C ILE A 167 -21.66 -23.09 32.92
N ALA A 168 -21.58 -21.75 32.78
CA ALA A 168 -22.16 -20.80 33.73
C ALA A 168 -23.67 -21.02 33.89
N LEU A 169 -24.40 -21.18 32.80
CA LEU A 169 -25.84 -21.46 32.82
C LEU A 169 -26.14 -22.81 33.46
N MET A 170 -25.36 -23.84 33.16
CA MET A 170 -25.50 -25.16 33.80
C MET A 170 -25.29 -25.08 35.32
N LEU A 171 -24.23 -24.41 35.79
CA LEU A 171 -23.96 -24.21 37.22
C LEU A 171 -25.04 -23.35 37.90
N MET A 172 -25.56 -22.34 37.20
CA MET A 172 -26.65 -21.51 37.70
C MET A 172 -27.92 -22.34 37.96
N VAL A 173 -28.27 -23.25 37.06
CA VAL A 173 -29.39 -24.19 37.25
C VAL A 173 -29.11 -25.15 38.41
N LEU A 174 -27.89 -25.66 38.51
CA LEU A 174 -27.48 -26.65 39.52
C LEU A 174 -27.49 -26.07 40.94
N PHE A 175 -26.87 -24.90 41.15
CA PHE A 175 -26.77 -24.27 42.47
C PHE A 175 -27.97 -23.41 42.84
N ARG A 176 -28.81 -23.03 41.87
CA ARG A 176 -29.90 -22.05 42.04
C ARG A 176 -29.43 -20.74 42.68
N SER A 177 -28.15 -20.40 42.51
CA SER A 177 -27.51 -19.22 43.08
C SER A 177 -26.42 -18.71 42.14
N VAL A 178 -26.54 -17.45 41.73
CA VAL A 178 -25.60 -16.80 40.82
C VAL A 178 -24.20 -16.67 41.45
N VAL A 179 -24.14 -16.43 42.76
CA VAL A 179 -22.88 -16.26 43.50
C VAL A 179 -22.07 -17.56 43.50
N LEU A 180 -22.72 -18.70 43.78
CA LEU A 180 -22.05 -20.01 43.79
C LEU A 180 -21.63 -20.45 42.38
N ALA A 181 -22.43 -20.15 41.36
CA ALA A 181 -22.10 -20.45 39.97
C ALA A 181 -20.86 -19.66 39.47
N LEU A 182 -20.76 -18.38 39.83
CA LEU A 182 -19.59 -17.55 39.47
C LEU A 182 -18.31 -18.01 40.18
N ILE A 183 -18.38 -18.34 41.47
CA ILE A 183 -17.22 -18.88 42.21
C ILE A 183 -16.71 -20.17 41.55
N GLY A 184 -17.62 -21.03 41.07
CA GLY A 184 -17.26 -22.30 40.43
C GLY A 184 -16.63 -22.17 39.03
N ILE A 185 -16.75 -21.02 38.37
CA ILE A 185 -16.22 -20.82 37.00
C ILE A 185 -14.88 -20.10 36.95
N VAL A 186 -14.51 -19.42 38.04
CA VAL A 186 -13.23 -18.73 38.14
C VAL A 186 -12.12 -19.79 38.32
N PRO A 187 -11.13 -19.86 37.43
CA PRO A 187 -10.00 -20.76 37.61
C PRO A 187 -9.20 -20.35 38.87
N ASN A 188 -8.87 -21.34 39.71
CA ASN A 188 -8.07 -21.16 40.93
C ASN A 188 -6.58 -21.03 40.63
#